data_AF-A0A2M7JM18-F1
#
_entry.id   AF-A0A2M7JM18-F1
#
_cell.length_a   1.000
_cell.length_b   1.000
_cell.length_c   1.000
_cell.angle_alpha   90.00
_cell.angle_beta   90.00
_cell.angle_gamma   90.00
#
_symmetry.space_group_name_H-M   'P 1'
#
loop_
_entity.id
_entity.type
_entity.pdbx_description
1 polymer ?
#
loop_
_entity_poly.entity_id
_entity_poly.type
_entity_poly.pdbx_seq_one_letter_code
_entity_poly.pdbx_strand_id
1 'polypeptide(L)'
;MKNRLRIWLGVALGVGFMYLALRKIRLDDLINGFSNARYWPLLPCAVMVILSHILRAIRWQLLILPVKKAALSRLFSALMIGYVVNSFTPAHLGELVRSYVLGKKEGIQVSSVLASVVVERVIDIFSLLALMLIAVFLYPF
;
A
#
# COMPACT_ATOMS: atom_id res chain seq x y z
N MET A 1 -2.64 -9.54 -29.10
CA MET A 1 -3.09 -10.86 -28.60
C MET A 1 -2.36 -11.32 -27.32
N LYS A 2 -1.03 -11.19 -27.20
CA LYS A 2 -0.26 -11.58 -25.98
C LYS A 2 -0.76 -10.98 -24.65
N ASN A 3 -1.21 -9.72 -24.63
CA ASN A 3 -1.73 -9.09 -23.41
C ASN A 3 -3.07 -9.66 -22.93
N ARG A 4 -3.95 -10.10 -23.85
CA ARG A 4 -5.23 -10.72 -23.46
C ARG A 4 -5.02 -12.10 -22.85
N LEU A 5 -4.08 -12.89 -23.38
CA LEU A 5 -3.73 -14.20 -22.83
C LEU A 5 -3.18 -14.09 -21.40
N ARG A 6 -2.32 -13.10 -21.12
CA ARG A 6 -1.82 -12.81 -19.76
C ARG A 6 -2.93 -12.48 -18.77
N ILE A 7 -3.91 -11.67 -19.19
CA ILE A 7 -5.06 -11.31 -18.33
C ILE A 7 -5.90 -12.55 -18.03
N TRP A 8 -6.25 -13.34 -19.04
CA TRP A 8 -7.03 -14.57 -18.86
C TRP A 8 -6.32 -15.62 -18.01
N LEU A 9 -5.00 -15.78 -18.18
CA LEU A 9 -4.18 -16.63 -17.31
C LEU A 9 -4.20 -16.15 -15.85
N GLY A 10 -4.07 -14.85 -15.61
CA GLY A 10 -4.15 -14.26 -14.28
C GLY A 10 -5.52 -14.47 -13.63
N VAL A 11 -6.60 -14.30 -14.40
CA VAL A 11 -7.98 -14.56 -13.93
C VAL A 11 -8.16 -16.04 -13.62
N ALA A 12 -7.74 -16.95 -14.50
CA ALA A 12 -7.85 -18.39 -14.28
C ALA A 12 -7.06 -18.84 -13.03
N LEU A 13 -5.85 -18.32 -12.83
CA LEU A 13 -5.06 -18.55 -11.62
C LEU A 13 -5.74 -18.00 -10.38
N GLY A 14 -6.26 -16.78 -10.43
CA GLY A 14 -6.97 -16.15 -9.31
C GLY A 14 -8.22 -16.94 -8.90
N VAL A 15 -9.04 -17.32 -9.87
CA VAL A 15 -10.22 -18.18 -9.64
C VAL A 15 -9.81 -19.55 -9.11
N GLY A 16 -8.75 -20.14 -9.66
CA GLY A 16 -8.20 -21.42 -9.19
C GLY A 16 -7.76 -21.37 -7.72
N PHE A 17 -6.99 -20.36 -7.33
CA PHE A 17 -6.58 -20.18 -5.93
C PHE A 17 -7.75 -19.85 -5.01
N MET A 18 -8.71 -19.05 -5.47
CA MET A 18 -9.90 -18.75 -4.68
C MET A 18 -10.74 -20.01 -4.45
N TYR A 19 -10.90 -20.86 -5.46
CA TYR A 19 -11.54 -22.17 -5.31
C TYR A 19 -10.77 -23.06 -4.33
N LEU A 20 -9.43 -23.14 -4.45
CA LEU A 20 -8.61 -23.94 -3.54
C LEU A 20 -8.70 -23.48 -2.08
N ALA A 21 -8.83 -22.17 -1.84
CA ALA A 21 -9.01 -21.59 -0.52
C ALA A 21 -10.42 -21.87 0.05
N LEU A 22 -11.46 -21.74 -0.78
CA LEU A 22 -12.85 -21.85 -0.33
C LEU A 22 -13.39 -23.28 -0.32
N ARG A 23 -12.81 -24.23 -1.07
CA ARG A 23 -13.36 -25.60 -1.24
C ARG A 23 -13.55 -26.38 0.07
N LYS A 24 -12.86 -25.99 1.15
CA LYS A 24 -12.93 -26.65 2.46
C LYS A 24 -13.76 -25.87 3.48
N ILE A 25 -14.26 -24.69 3.13
CA ILE A 25 -14.96 -23.80 4.06
C ILE A 25 -16.47 -24.06 3.93
N ARG A 26 -17.11 -24.45 5.04
CA ARG A 26 -18.57 -24.52 5.11
C ARG A 26 -19.12 -23.12 5.36
N LEU A 27 -20.22 -22.78 4.68
CA LEU A 27 -20.92 -21.50 4.85
C LEU A 27 -21.36 -21.28 6.31
N ASP A 28 -21.77 -22.35 7.00
CA ASP A 28 -22.17 -22.31 8.41
C ASP A 28 -21.01 -21.83 9.30
N ASP A 29 -19.80 -22.37 9.09
CA ASP A 29 -18.60 -22.00 9.85
C ASP A 29 -18.19 -20.55 9.57
N LEU A 30 -18.40 -20.09 8.33
CA LEU A 30 -18.15 -18.70 7.93
C LEU A 30 -19.07 -17.73 8.70
N ILE A 31 -20.38 -17.99 8.68
CA ILE A 31 -21.39 -17.14 9.34
C ILE A 31 -21.18 -17.15 10.86
N ASN A 32 -20.99 -18.34 11.44
CA ASN A 32 -20.69 -18.48 12.87
C ASN A 32 -19.39 -17.76 13.27
N GLY A 33 -18.39 -17.76 12.40
CA GLY A 33 -17.14 -17.03 12.60
C GLY A 33 -17.35 -15.52 12.68
N PHE A 34 -18.19 -14.95 11.80
CA PHE A 34 -18.55 -13.53 11.88
C PHE A 34 -19.39 -13.22 13.12
N SER A 35 -20.42 -14.02 13.42
CA SER A 35 -21.30 -13.78 14.57
C SER A 35 -20.59 -13.84 15.92
N ASN A 36 -19.56 -14.70 16.06
CA ASN A 36 -18.79 -14.86 17.30
C ASN A 36 -17.47 -14.06 17.30
N ALA A 37 -17.18 -13.30 16.25
CA ALA A 37 -15.93 -12.55 16.16
C ALA A 37 -15.86 -11.47 17.26
N ARG A 38 -14.72 -11.43 17.94
CA ARG A 38 -14.40 -10.31 18.82
C ARG A 38 -13.97 -9.12 17.98
N TYR A 39 -14.85 -8.14 17.84
CA TYR A 39 -14.58 -6.93 17.05
C TYR A 39 -13.74 -5.88 17.78
N TRP A 40 -13.55 -5.99 19.09
CA TRP A 40 -12.75 -5.05 19.89
C TRP A 40 -11.35 -4.76 19.31
N PRO A 41 -10.56 -5.74 18.81
CA PRO A 41 -9.25 -5.48 18.21
C PRO A 41 -9.28 -4.66 16.92
N LEU A 42 -10.44 -4.50 16.26
CA LEU A 42 -10.53 -3.65 15.06
C LEU A 42 -10.15 -2.21 15.35
N LEU A 43 -10.50 -1.70 16.53
CA LEU A 43 -10.23 -0.32 16.90
C LEU A 43 -8.72 -0.02 17.01
N PRO A 44 -7.91 -0.76 17.79
CA PRO A 44 -6.46 -0.55 17.80
C PRO A 44 -5.83 -0.83 16.44
N CYS A 45 -6.31 -1.81 15.66
CA CYS A 45 -5.83 -2.01 14.29
C CYS A 45 -6.08 -0.79 13.39
N ALA A 46 -7.29 -0.22 13.41
CA ALA A 46 -7.62 0.96 12.63
C ALA A 46 -6.76 2.16 13.03
N VAL A 47 -6.55 2.36 14.33
CA VAL A 47 -5.66 3.42 14.85
C VAL A 47 -4.23 3.20 14.36
N MET A 48 -3.70 1.99 14.45
CA MET A 48 -2.35 1.66 13.96
C MET A 48 -2.19 1.89 12.46
N VAL A 49 -3.22 1.56 11.67
CA VAL A 49 -3.22 1.83 10.23
C VAL A 49 -3.16 3.33 9.98
N ILE A 50 -3.99 4.13 10.64
CA ILE A 50 -3.98 5.59 10.46
C ILE A 50 -2.61 6.18 10.87
N LEU A 51 -2.07 5.75 12.01
CA LEU A 51 -0.75 6.18 12.48
C LEU A 51 0.35 5.81 11.48
N SER A 52 0.33 4.60 10.93
CA SER A 52 1.26 4.17 9.88
C SER A 52 1.22 5.09 8.66
N HIS A 53 0.03 5.50 8.22
CA HIS A 53 -0.13 6.41 7.11
C HIS A 53 0.36 7.84 7.41
N ILE A 54 0.15 8.32 8.65
CA ILE A 54 0.67 9.61 9.10
C ILE A 54 2.20 9.58 9.12
N LEU A 55 2.80 8.53 9.68
CA LEU A 55 4.26 8.36 9.69
C LEU A 55 4.83 8.33 8.27
N ARG A 56 4.13 7.68 7.33
CA ARG A 56 4.54 7.69 5.91
C ARG A 56 4.48 9.08 5.31
N ALA A 57 3.44 9.87 5.61
CA ALA A 57 3.34 11.25 5.17
C ALA A 57 4.45 12.14 5.77
N ILE A 58 4.82 11.94 7.05
CA ILE A 58 5.94 12.64 7.70
C ILE A 58 7.26 12.29 7.00
N ARG A 59 7.53 10.99 6.78
CA ARG A 59 8.73 10.54 6.07
C ARG A 59 8.80 11.15 4.66
N TRP A 60 7.69 11.19 3.95
CA TRP A 60 7.63 11.79 2.62
C TRP A 60 7.86 13.31 2.65
N GLN A 61 7.40 14.00 3.70
CA GLN A 61 7.67 15.42 3.92
C GLN A 61 9.18 15.69 4.04
N LEU A 62 9.92 14.81 4.71
CA LEU A 62 11.39 14.90 4.82
C LEU A 62 12.07 14.72 3.45
N LEU A 63 11.58 13.79 2.62
CA LEU A 63 12.14 13.54 1.29
C LEU A 63 11.87 14.69 0.30
N ILE A 64 10.75 15.40 0.45
CA ILE A 64 10.38 16.54 -0.41
C ILE A 64 10.93 17.87 0.11
N LEU A 65 11.38 17.94 1.37
CA LEU A 65 11.90 19.15 1.98
C LEU A 65 12.98 19.89 1.14
N PRO A 66 13.92 19.21 0.44
CA PRO A 66 14.89 19.88 -0.43
C PRO A 66 14.28 20.58 -1.64
N VAL A 67 13.08 20.17 -2.05
CA VAL A 67 12.35 20.75 -3.19
C VAL A 67 11.41 21.85 -2.72
N LYS A 68 10.60 21.56 -1.69
CA LYS A 68 9.67 22.53 -1.09
C LYS A 68 9.19 22.06 0.28
N LYS A 69 9.05 22.99 1.23
CA LYS A 69 8.37 22.72 2.49
C LYS A 69 6.84 22.73 2.30
N ALA A 70 6.26 21.57 2.08
CA ALA A 70 4.80 21.39 1.97
C ALA A 70 4.18 20.95 3.31
N ALA A 71 2.93 21.33 3.56
CA ALA A 71 2.22 21.03 4.80
C ALA A 71 1.83 19.54 4.89
N LEU A 72 2.02 18.91 6.06
CA LEU A 72 1.75 17.48 6.27
C LEU A 72 0.33 17.06 5.84
N SER A 73 -0.68 17.90 6.10
CA SER A 73 -2.07 17.64 5.70
C SER A 73 -2.25 17.51 4.19
N ARG A 74 -1.50 18.29 3.40
CA ARG A 74 -1.56 18.25 1.93
C ARG A 74 -0.85 17.01 1.39
N LEU A 75 0.30 16.63 1.97
CA LEU A 75 0.98 15.39 1.65
C LEU A 75 0.12 14.17 2.00
N PHE A 76 -0.45 14.15 3.21
CA PHE A 76 -1.34 13.09 3.66
C PHE A 76 -2.55 12.95 2.74
N SER A 77 -3.19 14.06 2.35
CA SER A 77 -4.29 14.07 1.39
C SER A 77 -3.88 13.48 0.03
N ALA A 78 -2.74 13.90 -0.53
CA ALA A 78 -2.24 13.35 -1.81
C ALA A 78 -1.92 11.86 -1.72
N LEU A 79 -1.34 11.43 -0.59
CA LEU A 79 -1.01 10.05 -0.28
C LEU A 79 -2.27 9.17 -0.18
N MET A 80 -3.32 9.64 0.51
CA MET A 80 -4.63 8.97 0.58
C MET A 80 -5.29 8.83 -0.78
N ILE A 81 -5.27 9.88 -1.61
CA ILE A 81 -5.80 9.81 -2.99
C ILE A 81 -5.04 8.75 -3.80
N GLY A 82 -3.71 8.71 -3.67
CA GLY A 82 -2.89 7.68 -4.31
C GLY A 82 -3.28 6.26 -3.89
N TYR A 83 -3.54 6.03 -2.60
CA TYR A 83 -3.99 4.71 -2.12
C TYR A 83 -5.35 4.31 -2.67
N VAL A 84 -6.32 5.22 -2.67
CA VAL A 84 -7.65 4.95 -3.24
C VAL A 84 -7.51 4.55 -4.70
N VAL A 85 -6.73 5.30 -5.49
CA VAL A 85 -6.47 4.95 -6.90
C VAL A 85 -5.83 3.58 -7.01
N ASN A 86 -4.83 3.28 -6.18
CA ASN A 86 -4.14 2.00 -6.20
C ASN A 86 -5.07 0.81 -5.91
N SER A 87 -6.15 1.00 -5.14
CA SER A 87 -7.15 -0.05 -4.91
C SER A 87 -7.97 -0.40 -6.15
N PHE A 88 -8.12 0.52 -7.10
CA PHE A 88 -8.91 0.30 -8.32
C PHE A 88 -8.05 0.10 -9.58
N THR A 89 -6.78 0.52 -9.56
CA THR A 89 -5.89 0.45 -10.72
C THR A 89 -4.83 -0.63 -10.58
N PRO A 90 -4.54 -1.40 -11.66
CA PRO A 90 -3.39 -2.28 -11.67
C PRO A 90 -2.07 -1.49 -11.73
N ALA A 91 -0.95 -2.16 -11.42
CA ALA A 91 0.41 -1.64 -11.59
C ALA A 91 0.78 -0.38 -10.77
N HIS A 92 0.16 -0.17 -9.61
CA HIS A 92 0.54 0.91 -8.68
C HIS A 92 0.48 2.33 -9.27
N LEU A 93 -0.42 2.56 -10.23
CA LEU A 93 -0.64 3.89 -10.85
C LEU A 93 -1.01 4.99 -9.85
N GLY A 94 -1.49 4.61 -8.65
CA GLY A 94 -1.72 5.53 -7.54
C GLY A 94 -0.48 6.35 -7.14
N GLU A 95 0.73 5.85 -7.37
CA GLU A 95 1.97 6.58 -7.12
C GLU A 95 2.22 7.73 -8.11
N LEU A 96 1.79 7.54 -9.36
CA LEU A 96 1.79 8.61 -10.35
C LEU A 96 0.76 9.67 -9.99
N VAL A 97 -0.44 9.24 -9.56
CA VAL A 97 -1.51 10.16 -9.17
C VAL A 97 -1.15 10.98 -7.94
N ARG A 98 -0.58 10.39 -6.87
CA ARG A 98 -0.17 11.16 -5.68
C ARG A 98 0.86 12.23 -6.05
N SER A 99 1.78 11.91 -6.95
CA SER A 99 2.84 12.82 -7.39
C SER A 99 2.29 13.96 -8.24
N TYR A 100 1.35 13.65 -9.14
CA TYR A 100 0.63 14.64 -9.94
C TYR A 100 -0.22 15.58 -9.06
N VAL A 101 -1.00 15.01 -8.13
CA VAL A 101 -1.87 15.78 -7.21
C VAL A 101 -1.04 16.72 -6.34
N LEU A 102 0.06 16.24 -5.76
CA LEU A 102 0.93 17.09 -4.95
C LEU A 102 1.61 18.15 -5.80
N GLY A 103 2.15 17.79 -6.97
CA GLY A 103 2.76 18.74 -7.91
C GLY A 103 1.80 19.87 -8.29
N LYS A 104 0.54 19.55 -8.58
CA LYS A 104 -0.51 20.53 -8.89
C LYS A 104 -0.89 21.39 -7.69
N LYS A 105 -1.04 20.81 -6.50
CA LYS A 105 -1.42 21.54 -5.27
C LYS A 105 -0.32 22.47 -4.75
N GLU A 106 0.93 22.08 -4.93
CA GLU A 106 2.09 22.81 -4.39
C GLU A 106 2.86 23.60 -5.46
N GLY A 107 2.50 23.51 -6.73
CA GLY A 107 3.27 24.15 -7.82
C GLY A 107 4.67 23.58 -7.97
N ILE A 108 4.87 22.30 -7.64
CA ILE A 108 6.15 21.59 -7.76
C ILE A 108 6.15 20.80 -9.07
N GLN A 109 7.30 20.71 -9.73
CA GLN A 109 7.44 19.87 -10.90
C GLN A 109 7.14 18.39 -10.55
N VAL A 110 6.21 17.77 -11.28
CA VAL A 110 5.76 16.40 -11.02
C VAL A 110 6.91 15.40 -11.09
N SER A 111 7.90 15.62 -11.96
CA SER A 111 9.12 14.82 -12.07
C SER A 111 9.94 14.80 -10.77
N SER A 112 10.09 15.95 -10.11
CA SER A 112 10.80 16.03 -8.81
C SER A 112 10.05 15.28 -7.72
N VAL A 113 8.72 15.39 -7.70
CA VAL A 113 7.88 14.64 -6.75
C VAL A 113 7.99 13.14 -7.02
N LEU A 114 7.93 12.71 -8.28
CA LEU A 114 8.11 11.31 -8.67
C LEU A 114 9.49 10.79 -8.28
N ALA A 115 10.55 11.57 -8.46
CA ALA A 115 11.89 11.19 -8.03
C ALA A 115 11.94 10.92 -6.52
N SER A 116 11.28 11.74 -5.70
CA SER A 116 11.17 11.49 -4.26
C SER A 116 10.47 10.17 -3.94
N VAL A 117 9.46 9.78 -4.74
CA VAL A 117 8.77 8.50 -4.60
C VAL A 117 9.69 7.33 -4.92
N VAL A 118 10.49 7.42 -5.98
CA VAL A 118 11.45 6.37 -6.33
C VAL A 118 12.47 6.18 -5.20
N VAL A 119 13.00 7.28 -4.65
CA VAL A 119 13.91 7.23 -3.50
C VAL A 119 13.24 6.58 -2.28
N GLU A 120 11.99 6.94 -1.98
CA GLU A 120 11.19 6.30 -0.93
C GLU A 120 11.10 4.78 -1.13
N ARG A 121 10.84 4.31 -2.36
CA ARG A 121 10.74 2.88 -2.68
C ARG A 121 12.06 2.14 -2.49
N VAL A 122 13.16 2.73 -2.93
CA VAL A 122 14.49 2.16 -2.77
C VAL A 122 14.79 1.98 -1.28
N ILE A 123 14.55 3.01 -0.46
CA ILE A 123 14.73 2.95 0.99
C ILE A 123 13.84 1.88 1.61
N ASP A 124 12.57 1.81 1.22
CA ASP A 124 11.63 0.81 1.75
C ASP A 124 12.07 -0.63 1.41
N ILE A 125 12.57 -0.88 0.20
CA ILE A 125 13.10 -2.20 -0.20
C ILE A 125 14.31 -2.59 0.65
N PHE A 126 15.30 -1.69 0.78
CA PHE A 126 16.50 -1.97 1.58
C PHE A 126 16.16 -2.14 3.07
N SER A 127 15.23 -1.34 3.59
CA SER A 127 14.76 -1.46 4.97
C SER A 127 14.09 -2.81 5.21
N LEU A 128 13.25 -3.26 4.28
CA LEU A 128 12.56 -4.55 4.37
C LEU A 128 13.56 -5.72 4.29
N LEU A 129 14.54 -5.64 3.39
CA LEU A 129 15.60 -6.65 3.30
C LEU A 129 16.43 -6.73 4.58
N ALA A 130 16.81 -5.57 5.15
CA ALA A 130 17.55 -5.53 6.41
C ALA A 130 16.75 -6.11 7.57
N LEU A 131 15.48 -5.73 7.71
CA LEU A 131 14.60 -6.27 8.75
C LEU A 131 14.38 -7.77 8.60
N MET A 132 14.24 -8.25 7.36
CA MET A 132 14.10 -9.68 7.06
C MET A 132 15.36 -10.45 7.46
N LEU A 133 16.55 -9.95 7.13
CA LEU A 133 17.82 -10.57 7.55
C LEU A 133 17.92 -10.64 9.08
N ILE A 134 17.65 -9.53 9.77
CA ILE A 134 17.65 -9.48 11.23
C ILE A 134 16.68 -10.52 11.81
N ALA A 135 15.46 -10.61 11.28
CA ALA A 135 14.46 -11.57 11.75
C ALA A 135 14.93 -13.02 11.60
N VAL A 136 15.58 -13.37 10.48
CA VAL A 136 16.13 -14.72 10.23
C VAL A 136 17.27 -15.05 11.19
N PHE A 137 18.16 -14.10 11.48
CA PHE A 137 19.25 -14.32 12.44
C PHE A 137 18.78 -14.42 13.89
N LEU A 138 17.71 -13.70 14.25
CA LEU A 138 17.21 -13.61 15.62
C LEU A 138 16.25 -14.75 15.96
N TYR A 139 15.50 -15.25 14.97
CA TYR A 139 14.65 -16.43 15.04
C TYR A 139 15.10 -17.46 14.00
N PRO A 140 16.22 -18.18 14.24
CA PRO A 140 16.54 -19.36 13.44
C PRO A 140 15.46 -20.41 13.74
N PHE A 141 14.65 -20.71 12.73
CA PHE A 141 13.62 -21.75 12.76
C PHE A 141 14.22 -23.14 13.00
#